data_AF-A0A5J4R9X8-F1
#
_entry.id   AF-A0A5J4R9X8-F1
#
_cell.length_a   1.000
_cell.length_b   1.000
_cell.length_c   1.000
_cell.angle_alpha   90.00
_cell.angle_beta   90.00
_cell.angle_gamma   90.00
#
_symmetry.space_group_name_H-M   'P 1'
#
loop_
_entity.id
_entity.type
_entity.pdbx_description
1 polymer ?
#
loop_
_entity_poly.entity_id
_entity_poly.type
_entity_poly.pdbx_seq_one_letter_code
_entity_poly.pdbx_strand_id
1 'polypeptide(L)'
;MLSAPCGGNKSGTVSQNTAATYFSIFKTALKQAFVDGYLTVDLSAKIKGIQEQESRREYLTVEELNILAATPCERDVLKRSALFSALTGLRHCDIQKLQWKEISMDGSQARLHFTQQKTCLIPK
;
A
#
# COMPACT_ATOMS: atom_id res chain seq x y z
N MET A 1 15.79 17.57 -4.72
CA MET A 1 14.77 16.55 -5.07
C MET A 1 13.36 17.12 -5.31
N LEU A 2 12.98 18.25 -4.70
CA LEU A 2 11.64 18.84 -4.89
C LEU A 2 11.38 19.43 -6.29
N SER A 3 12.42 19.56 -7.12
CA SER A 3 12.36 20.07 -8.50
C SER A 3 12.68 18.99 -9.56
N ALA A 4 12.69 17.71 -9.17
CA ALA A 4 12.99 16.63 -10.10
C ALA A 4 11.86 16.48 -11.14
N PRO A 5 12.18 16.30 -12.44
CA PRO A 5 11.18 16.09 -13.47
C PRO A 5 10.50 14.71 -13.30
N CYS A 6 9.23 14.63 -13.68
CA CYS A 6 8.50 13.37 -13.74
C CYS A 6 9.14 12.40 -14.75
N GLY A 7 9.20 11.11 -14.40
CA GLY A 7 9.68 10.07 -15.31
C GLY A 7 8.64 9.67 -16.36
N GLY A 8 9.10 9.28 -17.55
CA GLY A 8 8.27 8.82 -18.68
C GLY A 8 7.69 9.98 -19.51
N ASN A 9 6.52 9.75 -20.15
CA ASN A 9 5.84 10.74 -21.01
C ASN A 9 5.09 11.85 -20.24
N LYS A 10 5.40 12.06 -18.95
CA LYS A 10 4.70 13.03 -18.10
C LYS A 10 5.53 14.30 -17.95
N SER A 11 4.98 15.44 -18.32
CA SER A 11 5.61 16.74 -18.08
C SER A 11 5.31 17.25 -16.67
N GLY A 12 6.28 17.91 -16.04
CA GLY A 12 6.14 18.54 -14.73
C GLY A 12 7.09 17.99 -13.66
N THR A 13 6.94 18.52 -12.45
CA THR A 13 7.76 18.18 -11.28
C THR A 13 7.11 17.08 -10.45
N VAL A 14 7.94 16.20 -9.88
CA VAL A 14 7.50 15.10 -9.00
C VAL A 14 6.77 15.64 -7.77
N SER A 15 5.66 15.01 -7.37
CA SER A 15 4.90 15.41 -6.18
C SER A 15 5.70 15.26 -4.90
N GLN A 16 5.39 16.05 -3.88
CA GLN A 16 6.12 16.04 -2.60
C GLN A 16 6.16 14.65 -1.95
N ASN A 17 5.05 13.89 -1.98
CA ASN A 17 4.99 12.55 -1.40
C ASN A 17 5.86 11.54 -2.18
N THR A 18 5.90 11.69 -3.51
CA THR A 18 6.78 10.86 -4.35
C THR A 18 8.25 11.18 -4.06
N ALA A 19 8.60 12.47 -3.95
CA ALA A 19 9.93 12.90 -3.55
C ALA A 19 10.31 12.40 -2.14
N ALA A 20 9.38 12.43 -1.18
CA ALA A 20 9.58 11.91 0.17
C ALA A 20 9.81 10.39 0.18
N THR A 21 9.08 9.64 -0.65
CA THR A 21 9.27 8.19 -0.81
C THR A 21 10.65 7.88 -1.37
N TYR A 22 11.05 8.52 -2.48
CA TYR A 22 12.39 8.33 -3.06
C TYR A 22 13.51 8.69 -2.09
N PHE A 23 13.33 9.78 -1.34
CA PHE A 23 14.30 10.19 -0.34
C PHE A 23 14.40 9.22 0.84
N SER A 24 13.28 8.62 1.24
CA SER A 24 13.26 7.61 2.31
C SER A 24 13.97 6.33 1.90
N ILE A 25 13.81 5.88 0.64
CA ILE A 25 14.56 4.75 0.08
C ILE A 25 16.06 5.07 0.09
N PHE A 26 16.45 6.27 -0.36
CA PHE A 26 17.84 6.71 -0.36
C PHE A 26 18.45 6.77 1.05
N LYS A 27 17.72 7.32 2.02
CA LYS A 27 18.15 7.33 3.44
C LYS A 27 18.35 5.92 3.98
N THR A 28 17.49 4.99 3.60
CA THR A 28 17.60 3.58 4.02
C THR A 28 18.86 2.94 3.42
N ALA A 29 19.13 3.18 2.14
CA ALA A 29 20.37 2.72 1.50
C ALA A 29 21.63 3.30 2.17
N LEU A 30 21.62 4.59 2.53
CA LEU A 30 22.72 5.21 3.28
C LEU A 30 22.92 4.58 4.66
N LYS A 31 21.82 4.28 5.36
CA LYS A 31 21.89 3.59 6.65
C LYS A 31 22.47 2.19 6.50
N GLN A 32 22.07 1.45 5.47
CA GLN A 32 22.62 0.12 5.20
C GLN A 32 24.11 0.18 4.87
N ALA A 33 24.54 1.13 4.03
CA ALA A 33 25.95 1.34 3.70
C ALA A 33 26.81 1.69 4.93
N PHE A 34 26.23 2.36 5.94
CA PHE A 34 26.90 2.59 7.22
C PHE A 34 27.00 1.31 8.06
N VAL A 35 25.93 0.50 8.13
CA VAL A 35 25.94 -0.80 8.84
C VAL A 35 26.96 -1.76 8.20
N ASP A 36 27.04 -1.76 6.87
CA ASP A 36 27.96 -2.60 6.11
C ASP A 36 29.42 -2.08 6.15
N GLY A 37 29.67 -0.94 6.81
CA GLY A 37 31.01 -0.38 7.02
C GLY A 37 31.60 0.39 5.83
N TYR A 38 30.83 0.61 4.75
CA TYR A 38 31.28 1.45 3.63
C TYR A 38 31.34 2.95 3.99
N LEU A 39 30.57 3.37 4.99
CA LEU A 39 30.57 4.73 5.52
C LEU A 39 31.04 4.73 6.98
N THR A 40 31.94 5.63 7.32
CA THR A 40 32.46 5.81 8.69
C THR A 40 31.54 6.65 9.58
N VAL A 41 30.59 7.37 8.98
CA VAL A 41 29.66 8.28 9.66
C VAL A 41 28.24 8.02 9.18
N ASP A 42 27.29 7.98 10.11
CA ASP A 42 25.87 7.88 9.79
C ASP A 42 25.34 9.21 9.21
N LEU A 43 25.37 9.30 7.88
CA LEU A 43 24.78 10.42 7.12
C LEU A 43 23.25 10.41 7.19
N SER A 44 22.63 9.24 7.35
CA SER A 44 21.17 9.10 7.37
C SER A 44 20.55 9.77 8.61
N ALA A 45 21.25 9.74 9.74
CA ALA A 45 20.85 10.40 10.99
C ALA A 45 21.02 11.92 10.94
N LYS A 46 22.02 12.43 10.19
CA LYS A 46 22.29 13.87 10.07
C LYS A 46 21.29 14.59 9.14
N ILE A 47 20.71 13.87 8.19
CA ILE A 47 19.86 14.46 7.15
C ILE A 47 18.38 14.40 7.57
N LYS A 48 17.72 15.56 7.62
CA LYS A 48 16.26 15.65 7.87
C LYS A 48 15.47 15.09 6.68
N GLY A 49 14.44 14.29 6.98
CA GLY A 49 13.50 13.75 5.99
C GLY A 49 12.69 14.86 5.31
N ILE A 50 12.19 14.57 4.10
CA ILE A 50 11.13 15.38 3.49
C ILE A 50 9.83 15.03 4.19
N GLN A 51 9.10 16.03 4.68
CA GLN A 51 7.79 15.81 5.30
C GLN A 51 6.78 15.42 4.22
N GLU A 52 6.06 14.32 4.45
CA GLU A 52 4.93 13.92 3.61
C GLU A 52 3.76 14.87 3.85
N GLN A 53 3.05 15.23 2.78
CA GLN A 53 1.78 15.92 2.90
C GLN A 53 0.66 14.90 3.03
N GLU A 54 -0.31 15.19 3.90
CA GLU A 54 -1.50 14.36 4.04
C GLU A 54 -2.27 14.33 2.71
N SER A 55 -2.39 13.13 2.15
CA SER A 55 -3.21 12.92 0.96
C SER A 55 -4.63 12.60 1.41
N ARG A 56 -5.62 13.33 0.87
CA ARG A 56 -7.03 13.06 1.12
C ARG A 56 -7.34 11.64 0.66
N ARG A 57 -7.73 10.78 1.60
CA ARG A 57 -8.23 9.43 1.29
C ARG A 57 -9.72 9.54 1.01
N GLU A 58 -10.11 9.16 -0.20
CA GLU A 58 -11.51 8.96 -0.53
C GLU A 58 -11.98 7.65 0.10
N TYR A 59 -13.16 7.67 0.69
CA TYR A 59 -13.82 6.51 1.27
C TYR A 59 -15.14 6.31 0.56
N LEU A 60 -15.54 5.06 0.42
CA LEU A 60 -16.82 4.72 -0.18
C LEU A 60 -17.91 4.76 0.90
N THR A 61 -19.03 5.43 0.61
CA THR A 61 -20.20 5.35 1.49
C THR A 61 -21.00 4.06 1.24
N VAL A 62 -21.89 3.73 2.17
CA VAL A 62 -22.75 2.54 2.05
C VAL A 62 -23.68 2.67 0.84
N GLU A 63 -24.16 3.89 0.56
CA GLU A 63 -25.01 4.19 -0.60
C GLU A 63 -24.27 3.95 -1.92
N GLU A 64 -23.04 4.44 -2.03
CA GLU A 64 -22.18 4.22 -3.20
C GLU A 64 -21.88 2.72 -3.40
N LEU A 65 -21.67 1.98 -2.29
CA LEU A 65 -21.43 0.54 -2.34
C LEU A 65 -22.64 -0.23 -2.88
N ASN A 66 -23.85 0.15 -2.45
CA ASN A 66 -25.10 -0.44 -2.96
C ASN A 66 -25.30 -0.16 -4.45
N ILE A 67 -24.97 1.05 -4.91
CA ILE A 67 -25.01 1.39 -6.35
C ILE A 67 -23.99 0.55 -7.13
N LEU A 68 -22.77 0.37 -6.62
CA LEU A 68 -21.77 -0.51 -7.24
C LEU A 68 -22.22 -1.97 -7.30
N ALA A 69 -22.92 -2.46 -6.27
CA ALA A 69 -23.47 -3.80 -6.25
C ALA A 69 -24.59 -3.99 -7.29
N ALA A 70 -25.39 -2.95 -7.57
CA ALA A 70 -26.46 -3.00 -8.58
C ALA A 70 -25.93 -2.82 -10.02
N THR A 71 -24.83 -2.12 -10.21
CA THR A 71 -24.26 -1.83 -11.53
C THR A 71 -23.84 -3.13 -12.27
N PRO A 72 -24.21 -3.32 -13.54
CA PRO A 72 -23.75 -4.45 -14.35
C PRO A 72 -22.24 -4.35 -14.56
N CYS A 73 -21.52 -5.47 -14.40
CA CYS A 73 -20.07 -5.54 -14.58
C CYS A 73 -19.77 -6.70 -15.52
N GLU A 74 -18.89 -6.49 -16.50
CA GLU A 74 -18.50 -7.54 -17.46
C GLU A 74 -17.75 -8.70 -16.79
N ARG A 75 -17.10 -8.46 -15.64
CA ARG A 75 -16.29 -9.44 -14.92
C ARG A 75 -16.85 -9.68 -13.52
N ASP A 76 -17.67 -10.72 -13.38
CA ASP A 76 -18.27 -11.09 -12.09
C ASP A 76 -17.25 -11.34 -10.97
N VAL A 77 -16.11 -11.95 -11.31
CA VAL A 77 -15.03 -12.20 -10.34
C VAL A 77 -14.49 -10.90 -9.76
N LEU A 78 -14.33 -9.87 -10.60
CA LEU A 78 -13.86 -8.56 -10.18
C LEU A 78 -14.87 -7.91 -9.24
N LYS A 79 -16.16 -7.92 -9.63
CA LYS A 79 -17.27 -7.40 -8.81
C LYS A 79 -17.33 -8.08 -7.44
N ARG A 80 -17.29 -9.41 -7.39
CA ARG A 80 -17.29 -10.17 -6.13
C ARG A 80 -16.07 -9.86 -5.27
N SER A 81 -14.88 -9.80 -5.87
CA SER A 81 -13.65 -9.50 -5.14
C SER A 81 -13.64 -8.08 -4.54
N ALA A 82 -14.19 -7.10 -5.27
CA ALA A 82 -14.30 -5.72 -4.81
C ALA A 82 -15.31 -5.60 -3.65
N LEU A 83 -16.48 -6.22 -3.76
CA LEU A 83 -17.47 -6.25 -2.69
C LEU A 83 -16.96 -7.00 -1.45
N PHE A 84 -16.29 -8.13 -1.64
CA PHE A 84 -15.65 -8.86 -0.55
C PHE A 84 -14.58 -8.00 0.15
N SER A 85 -13.76 -7.26 -0.61
CA SER A 85 -12.78 -6.31 -0.06
C SER A 85 -13.45 -5.21 0.76
N ALA A 86 -14.53 -4.60 0.25
CA ALA A 86 -15.25 -3.55 0.94
C ALA A 86 -15.91 -4.03 2.25
N LEU A 87 -16.44 -5.26 2.26
CA LEU A 87 -17.15 -5.83 3.43
C LEU A 87 -16.20 -6.41 4.49
N THR A 88 -15.04 -6.92 4.09
CA THR A 88 -14.08 -7.56 5.01
C THR A 88 -12.90 -6.66 5.39
N GLY A 89 -12.67 -5.58 4.66
CA GLY A 89 -11.50 -4.71 4.81
C GLY A 89 -10.17 -5.34 4.36
N LEU A 90 -10.22 -6.50 3.68
CA LEU A 90 -9.02 -7.15 3.14
C LEU A 90 -8.53 -6.46 1.87
N ARG A 91 -7.21 -6.39 1.70
CA ARG A 91 -6.61 -5.84 0.47
C ARG A 91 -6.76 -6.83 -0.68
N HIS A 92 -6.77 -6.31 -1.91
CA HIS A 92 -6.84 -7.15 -3.10
C HIS A 92 -5.74 -8.23 -3.16
N CYS A 93 -4.50 -7.88 -2.81
CA CYS A 93 -3.39 -8.84 -2.80
C CYS A 93 -3.57 -9.97 -1.76
N ASP A 94 -4.27 -9.67 -0.66
CA ASP A 94 -4.56 -10.63 0.40
C ASP A 94 -5.71 -11.55 -0.03
N ILE A 95 -6.77 -10.98 -0.64
CA ILE A 95 -7.90 -11.73 -1.21
C ILE A 95 -7.43 -12.71 -2.28
N GLN A 96 -6.49 -12.30 -3.13
CA GLN A 96 -5.93 -13.16 -4.18
C GLN A 96 -5.15 -14.35 -3.62
N LYS A 97 -4.53 -14.21 -2.43
CA LYS A 97 -3.72 -15.26 -1.78
C LYS A 97 -4.53 -16.13 -0.81
N LEU A 98 -5.76 -15.73 -0.50
CA LEU A 98 -6.64 -16.40 0.46
C LEU A 98 -6.91 -17.85 0.03
N GLN A 99 -6.74 -18.78 0.95
CA GLN A 99 -7.00 -20.20 0.73
C GLN A 99 -8.22 -20.66 1.53
N TRP A 100 -8.95 -21.65 1.00
CA TRP A 100 -10.14 -22.19 1.67
C TRP A 100 -9.87 -22.71 3.09
N LYS A 101 -8.65 -23.18 3.38
CA LYS A 101 -8.23 -23.62 4.73
C LYS A 101 -8.20 -22.49 5.77
N GLU A 102 -8.16 -21.24 5.34
CA GLU A 102 -8.13 -20.04 6.19
C GLU A 102 -9.55 -19.53 6.49
N ILE A 103 -10.57 -20.17 5.90
CA ILE A 103 -11.99 -19.85 6.09
C ILE A 103 -12.60 -20.96 6.93
N SER A 104 -12.99 -20.63 8.16
CA SER A 104 -13.71 -21.55 9.04
C SER A 104 -15.19 -21.16 9.09
N MET A 105 -16.08 -22.14 8.93
CA MET A 105 -17.49 -21.94 9.21
C MET A 105 -17.79 -22.42 10.63
N ASP A 106 -18.17 -21.49 11.50
CA ASP A 106 -18.66 -21.77 12.85
C ASP A 106 -20.19 -21.63 12.81
N GLY A 107 -20.88 -22.72 12.50
CA GLY A 107 -22.33 -22.74 12.29
C GLY A 107 -22.78 -21.84 11.12
N SER A 108 -23.51 -20.76 11.43
CA SER A 108 -24.01 -19.80 10.44
C SER A 108 -23.06 -18.63 10.18
N GLN A 109 -21.91 -18.57 10.86
CA GLN A 109 -20.95 -17.47 10.74
C GLN A 109 -19.65 -17.95 10.09
N ALA A 110 -19.27 -17.30 8.99
CA ALA A 110 -17.95 -17.47 8.40
C ALA A 110 -16.94 -16.60 9.16
N ARG A 111 -15.86 -17.22 9.65
CA ARG A 111 -14.71 -16.53 10.25
C ARG A 111 -13.48 -16.69 9.36
N LEU A 112 -12.74 -15.60 9.21
CA LEU A 112 -11.49 -15.56 8.45
C LEU A 112 -10.31 -15.62 9.43
N HIS A 113 -9.56 -16.71 9.37
CA HIS A 113 -8.30 -16.87 10.09
C HIS A 113 -7.15 -16.36 9.20
N PHE A 114 -7.09 -15.05 8.99
CA PHE A 114 -6.09 -14.43 8.14
C PHE A 114 -5.13 -13.54 8.94
N THR A 115 -3.83 -13.78 8.79
CA THR A 115 -2.79 -12.90 9.35
C THR A 115 -2.29 -11.96 8.28
N GLN A 116 -2.64 -10.67 8.38
CA GLN A 116 -2.16 -9.66 7.44
C GLN A 116 -0.64 -9.51 7.55
N GLN A 117 0.08 -9.93 6.52
CA GLN A 117 1.48 -9.60 6.36
C GLN A 117 1.57 -8.28 5.59
N LYS A 118 1.80 -7.18 6.32
CA LYS A 118 2.31 -5.98 5.66
C LYS A 118 3.66 -6.37 5.07
N THR A 119 3.82 -6.25 3.75
CA THR A 119 5.15 -6.26 3.12
C THR A 119 5.89 -5.05 3.67
N CYS A 120 6.50 -5.22 4.84
CA CYS A 120 7.58 -4.37 5.28
C CYS A 120 8.63 -4.55 4.19
N LEU A 121 9.02 -3.46 3.53
CA LEU A 121 9.97 -3.49 2.41
C LEU A 121 11.38 -3.98 2.81
N ILE A 122 11.54 -4.57 3.99
CA ILE A 122 12.79 -5.09 4.53
C ILE A 122 12.46 -6.22 5.53
N PRO A 123 12.99 -7.45 5.39
CA PRO A 123 13.01 -8.42 6.47
C PRO A 123 13.89 -7.90 7.62
N LYS A 124 13.42 -8.04 8.87
CA LYS A 124 14.21 -7.71 10.07
C LYS A 124 15.39 -8.65 10.22
#